data_AF-A0A0A9FVJ3-F1
#
_entry.id   AF-A0A0A9FVJ3-F1
#
_cell.length_a   1.000
_cell.length_b   1.000
_cell.length_c   1.000
_cell.angle_alpha   90.00
_cell.angle_beta   90.00
_cell.angle_gamma   90.00
#
_symmetry.space_group_name_H-M   'P 1'
#
loop_
_entity.id
_entity.type
_entity.pdbx_description
1 polymer ?
#
loop_
_entity_poly.entity_id
_entity_poly.type
_entity_poly.pdbx_seq_one_letter_code
_entity_poly.pdbx_strand_id
1 'polypeptide(L)'
;MAASATTLLPRVSLPPPPRSTAASSRGAGLASIPARRCSHHRLLRRSPSTVGTAAASSPSVPSPSPEPGSGIGDALGGVEIYSAAAGEPVLFRDLWDQNEGMAVVALLRHFGCPCCWELASVLRDTKERFDSAGVKLIAVGVGSPAKARILAERLPFPLEYLYADPERKAYDLLGLYFGIGRTFFNPASVKVFSRFDSLKEAVKNYTIEATPDDRAGVLQQGGMFVFKGKELLYARKDEGTGDHAPLDDVLNICCKVPVA
;
A
#
# COMPACT_ATOMS: atom_id res chain seq x y z
N MET A 1 12.38 59.27 -14.41
CA MET A 1 11.92 59.14 -13.02
C MET A 1 10.54 58.50 -13.05
N ALA A 2 10.41 57.26 -12.58
CA ALA A 2 9.14 56.55 -12.48
C ALA A 2 9.02 56.01 -11.04
N ALA A 3 7.90 56.33 -10.38
CA ALA A 3 7.67 56.08 -8.96
C ALA A 3 7.22 54.64 -8.70
N SER A 4 7.88 53.97 -7.75
CA SER A 4 7.49 52.67 -7.20
C SER A 4 6.29 52.83 -6.27
N ALA A 5 5.22 52.06 -6.53
CA ALA A 5 4.10 51.90 -5.62
C ALA A 5 4.29 50.63 -4.79
N THR A 6 4.50 50.79 -3.48
CA THR A 6 4.59 49.70 -2.50
C THR A 6 3.21 49.46 -1.89
N THR A 7 2.59 48.32 -2.18
CA THR A 7 1.32 47.92 -1.58
C THR A 7 1.59 47.10 -0.32
N LEU A 8 1.18 47.61 0.85
CA LEU A 8 1.25 46.94 2.15
C LEU A 8 0.05 45.99 2.32
N LEU A 9 0.32 44.70 2.54
CA LEU A 9 -0.69 43.71 2.93
C LEU A 9 -0.86 43.70 4.47
N PRO A 10 -2.10 43.60 4.99
CA PRO A 10 -2.34 43.53 6.42
C PRO A 10 -1.99 42.16 7.00
N ARG A 11 -1.29 42.19 8.14
CA ARG A 11 -0.83 41.04 8.93
C ARG A 11 -2.01 40.46 9.72
N VAL A 12 -2.44 39.24 9.40
CA VAL A 12 -3.44 38.51 10.19
C VAL A 12 -2.75 37.78 11.34
N SER A 13 -3.14 38.09 12.58
CA SER A 13 -2.64 37.45 13.80
C SER A 13 -3.45 36.19 14.11
N LEU A 14 -2.77 35.04 14.24
CA LEU A 14 -3.37 33.77 14.69
C LEU A 14 -3.45 33.70 16.23
N PRO A 15 -4.52 33.10 16.80
CA PRO A 15 -4.64 32.90 18.24
C PRO A 15 -3.75 31.75 18.75
N PRO A 16 -3.31 31.79 20.03
CA PRO A 16 -2.47 30.76 20.61
C PRO A 16 -3.24 29.46 20.93
N PRO A 17 -2.56 28.29 20.95
CA PRO A 17 -3.19 27.00 21.26
C PRO A 17 -3.52 26.84 22.77
N PRO A 18 -4.54 26.05 23.13
CA PRO A 18 -4.89 25.80 24.52
C PRO A 18 -3.88 24.89 25.24
N ARG A 19 -3.61 25.21 26.51
CA ARG A 19 -2.74 24.46 27.43
C ARG A 19 -3.37 23.13 27.87
N SER A 20 -2.55 22.07 27.87
CA SER A 20 -2.86 20.79 28.51
C SER A 20 -2.89 20.92 30.04
N THR A 21 -3.99 20.48 30.65
CA THR A 21 -4.10 20.28 32.11
C THR A 21 -3.98 18.80 32.43
N ALA A 22 -2.85 18.43 33.03
CA ALA A 22 -2.69 17.14 33.70
C ALA A 22 -3.44 17.17 35.03
N ALA A 23 -4.38 16.24 35.23
CA ALA A 23 -5.00 15.98 36.52
C ALA A 23 -4.51 14.62 37.04
N SER A 24 -3.63 14.70 38.03
CA SER A 24 -3.24 13.60 38.92
C SER A 24 -4.27 13.49 40.05
N SER A 25 -4.80 12.30 40.29
CA SER A 25 -5.42 11.95 41.57
C SER A 25 -4.80 10.67 42.12
N ARG A 26 -4.33 10.79 43.37
CA ARG A 26 -3.76 9.75 44.22
C ARG A 26 -4.86 9.12 45.10
N GLY A 27 -4.64 7.86 45.47
CA GLY A 27 -5.12 7.22 46.70
C GLY A 27 -6.49 6.52 46.56
N ALA A 28 -6.77 5.39 47.19
CA ALA A 28 -6.07 4.61 48.21
C ALA A 28 -6.74 3.21 48.30
N GLY A 29 -6.07 2.24 48.93
CA GLY A 29 -6.75 1.04 49.43
C GLY A 29 -5.92 -0.23 49.45
N LEU A 30 -5.12 -0.42 50.50
CA LEU A 30 -4.58 -1.72 50.88
C LEU A 30 -5.70 -2.66 51.35
N ALA A 31 -5.68 -3.91 50.93
CA ALA A 31 -6.10 -5.04 51.76
C ALA A 31 -5.35 -6.32 51.34
N SER A 32 -4.85 -7.00 52.36
CA SER A 32 -3.87 -8.07 52.36
C SER A 32 -4.48 -9.49 52.30
N ILE A 33 -3.66 -10.38 51.74
CA ILE A 33 -3.63 -11.86 51.61
C ILE A 33 -4.23 -12.69 52.77
N PRO A 34 -4.56 -13.99 52.56
CA PRO A 34 -3.51 -15.02 52.69
C PRO A 34 -3.55 -16.16 51.66
N ALA A 35 -2.34 -16.65 51.37
CA ALA A 35 -2.04 -17.89 50.69
C ALA A 35 -2.29 -19.09 51.61
N ARG A 36 -2.67 -20.24 51.04
CA ARG A 36 -2.50 -21.55 51.68
C ARG A 36 -1.84 -22.54 50.73
N ARG A 37 -0.89 -23.28 51.31
CA ARG A 37 0.07 -24.21 50.73
C ARG A 37 -0.49 -25.62 50.56
N CYS A 38 0.09 -26.30 49.56
CA CYS A 38 0.64 -27.67 49.53
C CYS A 38 -0.24 -28.91 49.75
N SER A 39 -0.24 -29.71 48.68
CA SER A 39 0.25 -31.10 48.61
C SER A 39 -0.62 -32.23 49.14
N HIS A 40 -1.12 -33.05 48.21
CA HIS A 40 -1.14 -34.50 48.39
C HIS A 40 -0.81 -35.23 47.08
N HIS A 41 0.22 -36.07 47.17
CA HIS A 41 0.53 -37.12 46.22
C HIS A 41 -0.62 -38.13 46.11
N ARG A 42 -0.96 -38.55 44.89
CA ARG A 42 -1.34 -39.94 44.65
C ARG A 42 -1.02 -40.36 43.22
N LEU A 43 -0.06 -41.28 43.13
CA LEU A 43 0.12 -42.20 42.02
C LEU A 43 -1.22 -42.88 41.69
N LEU A 44 -1.51 -43.10 40.41
CA LEU A 44 -1.79 -44.42 39.84
C LEU A 44 -2.23 -44.34 38.36
N ARG A 45 -1.61 -45.22 37.57
CA ARG A 45 -2.17 -46.00 36.45
C ARG A 45 -2.18 -45.42 35.02
N ARG A 46 -1.27 -45.98 34.20
CA ARG A 46 -1.36 -46.12 32.74
C ARG A 46 -2.68 -46.81 32.34
N SER A 47 -3.31 -46.34 31.27
CA SER A 47 -3.56 -47.12 30.03
C SER A 47 -4.16 -46.24 28.91
N PRO A 48 -3.97 -46.59 27.63
CA PRO A 48 -4.22 -45.72 26.47
C PRO A 48 -5.56 -46.03 25.78
N SER A 49 -6.09 -45.04 25.05
CA SER A 49 -7.11 -45.07 23.98
C SER A 49 -7.71 -43.65 23.91
N THR A 50 -7.99 -42.97 22.81
CA THR A 50 -8.32 -43.35 21.43
C THR A 50 -8.15 -42.11 20.55
N VAL A 51 -7.83 -42.35 19.29
CA VAL A 51 -7.65 -41.40 18.19
C VAL A 51 -8.80 -40.37 18.12
N GLY A 52 -8.48 -39.09 18.30
CA GLY A 52 -9.34 -37.97 17.95
C GLY A 52 -8.99 -37.49 16.55
N THR A 53 -9.90 -37.69 15.60
CA THR A 53 -9.84 -37.17 14.23
C THR A 53 -9.75 -35.64 14.24
N ALA A 54 -8.58 -35.11 13.91
CA ALA A 54 -8.40 -33.69 13.64
C ALA A 54 -9.13 -33.31 12.35
N ALA A 55 -9.89 -32.22 12.42
CA ALA A 55 -10.63 -31.63 11.33
C ALA A 55 -9.72 -31.35 10.13
N ALA A 56 -10.16 -31.81 8.96
CA ALA A 56 -9.50 -31.54 7.69
C ALA A 56 -9.42 -30.04 7.45
N SER A 57 -8.19 -29.53 7.31
CA SER A 57 -7.94 -28.20 6.79
C SER A 57 -8.28 -28.21 5.29
N SER A 58 -9.34 -27.49 4.91
CA SER A 58 -9.64 -27.25 3.51
C SER A 58 -8.49 -26.48 2.85
N PRO A 59 -7.96 -26.92 1.70
CA PRO A 59 -7.02 -26.11 0.94
C PRO A 59 -7.75 -24.89 0.39
N SER A 60 -7.26 -23.70 0.73
CA SER A 60 -7.72 -22.44 0.16
C SER A 60 -7.53 -22.46 -1.35
N VAL A 61 -8.64 -22.57 -2.07
CA VAL A 61 -8.68 -22.48 -3.53
C VAL A 61 -8.15 -21.11 -3.94
N PRO A 62 -7.22 -21.00 -4.91
CA PRO A 62 -6.79 -19.71 -5.42
C PRO A 62 -7.96 -18.98 -6.07
N SER A 63 -8.25 -17.77 -5.60
CA SER A 63 -9.26 -16.90 -6.21
C SER A 63 -8.87 -16.60 -7.67
N PRO A 64 -9.78 -16.73 -8.63
CA PRO A 64 -9.50 -16.39 -10.02
C PRO A 64 -9.12 -14.92 -10.15
N SER A 65 -8.24 -14.63 -11.11
CA SER A 65 -7.97 -13.25 -11.53
C SER A 65 -9.28 -12.60 -11.98
N PRO A 66 -9.51 -11.31 -11.69
CA PRO A 66 -10.70 -10.63 -12.19
C PRO A 66 -10.69 -10.68 -13.72
N GLU A 67 -11.67 -11.37 -14.29
CA GLU A 67 -11.85 -11.47 -15.75
C GLU A 67 -12.34 -10.12 -16.32
N PRO A 68 -11.97 -9.77 -17.56
CA PRO A 68 -12.52 -8.61 -18.25
C PRO A 68 -14.07 -8.66 -18.25
N GLY A 69 -14.72 -7.59 -17.76
CA GLY A 69 -16.20 -7.52 -17.63
C GLY A 69 -16.78 -7.86 -16.25
N SER A 70 -15.96 -8.16 -15.25
CA SER A 70 -16.36 -8.56 -13.87
C SER A 70 -17.06 -7.48 -13.01
N GLY A 71 -17.33 -6.26 -13.52
CA GLY A 71 -17.79 -5.13 -12.70
C GLY A 71 -16.71 -4.62 -11.71
N ILE A 72 -15.46 -5.08 -11.88
CA ILE A 72 -14.33 -4.77 -11.00
C ILE A 72 -13.99 -3.27 -11.01
N GLY A 73 -14.14 -2.58 -12.15
CA GLY A 73 -13.92 -1.13 -12.22
C GLY A 73 -14.98 -0.34 -11.45
N ASP A 74 -16.25 -0.76 -11.47
CA ASP A 74 -17.30 -0.16 -10.64
C ASP A 74 -16.99 -0.32 -9.15
N ALA A 75 -16.61 -1.54 -8.73
CA ALA A 75 -16.25 -1.81 -7.36
C ALA A 75 -15.02 -1.01 -6.92
N LEU A 76 -13.97 -0.96 -7.77
CA LEU A 76 -12.75 -0.20 -7.51
C LEU A 76 -13.06 1.29 -7.40
N GLY A 77 -13.93 1.82 -8.25
CA GLY A 77 -14.38 3.21 -8.20
C GLY A 77 -15.07 3.60 -6.88
N GLY A 78 -15.54 2.63 -6.09
CA GLY A 78 -16.06 2.84 -4.73
C GLY A 78 -15.02 2.77 -3.62
N VAL A 79 -13.78 2.43 -3.92
CA VAL A 79 -12.70 2.35 -2.92
C VAL A 79 -12.14 3.74 -2.65
N GLU A 80 -12.09 4.09 -1.36
CA GLU A 80 -11.44 5.29 -0.85
C GLU A 80 -9.94 5.02 -0.62
N ILE A 81 -9.10 5.89 -1.16
CA ILE A 81 -7.65 5.95 -0.90
C ILE A 81 -7.29 7.38 -0.49
N TYR A 82 -6.06 7.62 -0.06
CA TYR A 82 -5.65 8.91 0.48
C TYR A 82 -4.57 9.54 -0.39
N SER A 83 -4.75 10.79 -0.81
CA SER A 83 -3.74 11.54 -1.56
C SER A 83 -2.47 11.72 -0.72
N ALA A 84 -1.29 11.43 -1.28
CA ALA A 84 -0.03 11.76 -0.61
C ALA A 84 0.18 13.28 -0.51
N ALA A 85 -0.30 14.06 -1.49
CA ALA A 85 -0.19 15.51 -1.47
C ALA A 85 -0.98 16.12 -0.30
N ALA A 86 -2.29 15.93 -0.27
CA ALA A 86 -3.17 16.57 0.70
C ALA A 86 -3.31 15.78 2.01
N GLY A 87 -3.23 14.45 1.95
CA GLY A 87 -3.62 13.55 3.05
C GLY A 87 -5.12 13.30 3.12
N GLU A 88 -5.89 13.87 2.18
CA GLU A 88 -7.34 13.77 2.11
C GLU A 88 -7.80 12.49 1.39
N PRO A 89 -8.96 11.94 1.76
CA PRO A 89 -9.57 10.82 1.06
C PRO A 89 -10.03 11.21 -0.34
N VAL A 90 -9.90 10.29 -1.29
CA VAL A 90 -10.37 10.37 -2.67
C VAL A 90 -10.90 9.00 -3.10
N LEU A 91 -11.94 8.98 -3.93
CA LEU A 91 -12.41 7.74 -4.54
C LEU A 91 -11.64 7.50 -5.85
N PHE A 92 -11.35 6.25 -6.19
CA PHE A 92 -10.74 5.93 -7.49
C PHE A 92 -11.53 6.51 -8.67
N ARG A 93 -12.87 6.49 -8.60
CA ARG A 93 -13.72 6.99 -9.68
C ARG A 93 -13.47 8.47 -10.05
N ASP A 94 -12.89 9.23 -9.11
CA ASP A 94 -12.64 10.66 -9.27
C ASP A 94 -11.25 10.95 -9.88
N LEU A 95 -10.42 9.91 -10.08
CA LEU A 95 -9.01 10.07 -10.48
C LEU A 95 -8.78 10.05 -11.99
N TRP A 96 -9.70 9.45 -12.76
CA TRP A 96 -9.71 9.45 -14.23
C TRP A 96 -11.16 9.41 -14.73
N ASP A 97 -11.36 9.72 -16.02
CA ASP A 97 -12.68 9.60 -16.63
C ASP A 97 -13.13 8.14 -16.72
N GLN A 98 -14.27 7.86 -16.09
CA GLN A 98 -14.82 6.51 -15.95
C GLN A 98 -15.54 6.00 -17.20
N ASN A 99 -15.68 6.83 -18.25
CA ASN A 99 -16.34 6.41 -19.48
C ASN A 99 -15.32 5.91 -20.52
N GLU A 100 -14.33 6.74 -20.83
CA GLU A 100 -13.37 6.50 -21.92
C GLU A 100 -11.91 6.72 -21.51
N GLY A 101 -11.67 7.44 -20.41
CA GLY A 101 -10.35 7.71 -19.86
C GLY A 101 -9.57 6.44 -19.52
N MET A 102 -8.26 6.48 -19.71
CA MET A 102 -7.38 5.34 -19.42
C MET A 102 -6.55 5.60 -18.17
N ALA A 103 -6.42 4.59 -17.32
CA ALA A 103 -5.62 4.68 -16.11
C ALA A 103 -4.75 3.44 -15.89
N VAL A 104 -3.53 3.67 -15.41
CA VAL A 104 -2.64 2.65 -14.88
C VAL A 104 -2.67 2.77 -13.36
N VAL A 105 -3.16 1.73 -12.70
CA VAL A 105 -3.17 1.61 -11.25
C VAL A 105 -2.01 0.69 -10.84
N ALA A 106 -0.94 1.32 -10.33
CA ALA A 106 0.28 0.66 -9.89
C ALA A 106 0.24 0.49 -8.36
N LEU A 107 -0.09 -0.72 -7.89
CA LEU A 107 -0.12 -1.03 -6.46
C LEU A 107 1.27 -1.50 -6.01
N LEU A 108 2.01 -0.60 -5.36
CA LEU A 108 3.24 -0.92 -4.64
C LEU A 108 2.91 -1.82 -3.44
N ARG A 109 3.84 -2.66 -2.99
CA ARG A 109 3.63 -3.50 -1.79
C ARG A 109 3.40 -2.65 -0.54
N HIS A 110 4.34 -1.76 -0.25
CA HIS A 110 4.30 -0.79 0.84
C HIS A 110 5.45 0.21 0.68
N PHE A 111 5.33 1.40 1.29
CA PHE A 111 6.33 2.47 1.13
C PHE A 111 7.70 2.14 1.76
N GLY A 112 7.78 1.17 2.67
CA GLY A 112 9.04 0.70 3.26
C GLY A 112 9.77 -0.40 2.47
N CYS A 113 9.28 -0.84 1.31
CA CYS A 113 9.88 -1.96 0.56
C CYS A 113 10.96 -1.46 -0.40
N PRO A 114 12.23 -1.92 -0.30
CA PRO A 114 13.30 -1.53 -1.23
C PRO A 114 12.95 -1.76 -2.71
N CYS A 115 12.38 -2.92 -3.06
CA CYS A 115 11.97 -3.19 -4.43
C CYS A 115 10.82 -2.28 -4.89
N CYS A 116 10.01 -1.72 -3.98
CA CYS A 116 8.98 -0.74 -4.34
C CYS A 116 9.58 0.64 -4.60
N TRP A 117 10.70 0.98 -3.96
CA TRP A 117 11.44 2.21 -4.29
C TRP A 117 12.05 2.10 -5.69
N GLU A 118 12.54 0.92 -6.06
CA GLU A 118 12.95 0.64 -7.44
C GLU A 118 11.79 0.85 -8.42
N LEU A 119 10.64 0.20 -8.22
CA LEU A 119 9.47 0.39 -9.09
C LEU A 119 9.02 1.85 -9.13
N ALA A 120 8.94 2.53 -7.98
CA ALA A 120 8.58 3.93 -7.90
C ALA A 120 9.58 4.82 -8.67
N SER A 121 10.88 4.50 -8.65
CA SER A 121 11.88 5.22 -9.44
C SER A 121 11.59 5.08 -10.93
N VAL A 122 11.31 3.86 -11.40
CA VAL A 122 10.99 3.62 -12.81
C VAL A 122 9.68 4.33 -13.20
N LEU A 123 8.65 4.28 -12.34
CA LEU A 123 7.38 4.99 -12.55
C LEU A 123 7.58 6.51 -12.62
N ARG A 124 8.41 7.10 -11.73
CA ARG A 124 8.79 8.52 -11.79
C ARG A 124 9.40 8.88 -13.14
N ASP A 125 10.32 8.04 -13.63
CA ASP A 125 11.08 8.31 -14.85
C ASP A 125 10.28 8.05 -16.13
N THR A 126 9.10 7.41 -16.02
CA THR A 126 8.25 7.04 -17.17
C THR A 126 6.91 7.75 -17.19
N LYS A 127 6.56 8.54 -16.15
CA LYS A 127 5.26 9.22 -16.04
C LYS A 127 4.94 10.09 -17.25
N GLU A 128 5.93 10.77 -17.83
CA GLU A 128 5.71 11.65 -19.00
C GLU A 128 5.25 10.85 -20.23
N ARG A 129 5.62 9.57 -20.35
CA ARG A 129 5.13 8.69 -21.42
C ARG A 129 3.65 8.37 -21.23
N PHE A 130 3.20 8.17 -19.99
CA PHE A 130 1.79 7.99 -19.68
C PHE A 130 1.00 9.28 -19.93
N ASP A 131 1.51 10.41 -19.44
CA ASP A 131 0.87 11.72 -19.64
C ASP A 131 0.71 12.04 -21.13
N SER A 132 1.77 11.83 -21.92
CA SER A 132 1.76 12.07 -23.38
C SER A 132 0.80 11.14 -24.13
N ALA A 133 0.50 9.96 -23.57
CA ALA A 133 -0.47 9.02 -24.11
C ALA A 133 -1.90 9.27 -23.62
N GLY A 134 -2.14 10.32 -22.81
CA GLY A 134 -3.45 10.58 -22.20
C GLY A 134 -3.85 9.55 -21.13
N VAL A 135 -2.87 8.87 -20.54
CA VAL A 135 -3.07 7.80 -19.55
C VAL A 135 -2.77 8.33 -18.16
N LYS A 136 -3.73 8.21 -17.24
CA LYS A 136 -3.54 8.60 -15.85
C LYS A 136 -2.73 7.53 -15.11
N LEU A 137 -1.53 7.87 -14.64
CA LEU A 137 -0.79 7.03 -13.70
C LEU A 137 -1.29 7.27 -12.25
N ILE A 138 -1.54 6.19 -11.52
CA ILE A 138 -1.99 6.19 -10.12
C ILE A 138 -1.14 5.16 -9.36
N ALA A 139 -0.13 5.62 -8.63
CA ALA A 139 0.70 4.80 -7.77
C ALA A 139 0.13 4.77 -6.35
N VAL A 140 -0.14 3.58 -5.82
CA VAL A 140 -0.73 3.41 -4.49
C VAL A 140 0.17 2.48 -3.67
N GLY A 141 0.39 2.80 -2.39
CA GLY A 141 1.14 1.94 -1.47
C GLY A 141 0.38 1.68 -0.17
N VAL A 142 0.66 0.54 0.47
CA VAL A 142 0.22 0.28 1.84
C VAL A 142 1.02 1.12 2.83
N GLY A 143 0.30 1.86 3.66
CA GLY A 143 0.82 2.77 4.69
C GLY A 143 -0.04 4.01 4.78
N SER A 144 0.29 4.94 5.69
CA SER A 144 -0.41 6.22 5.77
C SER A 144 0.08 7.21 4.71
N PRO A 145 -0.67 8.28 4.41
CA PRO A 145 -0.19 9.38 3.55
C PRO A 145 1.14 9.96 3.99
N ALA A 146 1.40 10.01 5.30
CA ALA A 146 2.69 10.43 5.83
C ALA A 146 3.84 9.50 5.38
N LYS A 147 3.62 8.18 5.33
CA LYS A 147 4.60 7.22 4.79
C LYS A 147 4.82 7.41 3.29
N ALA A 148 3.76 7.72 2.55
CA ALA A 148 3.84 8.04 1.12
C ALA A 148 4.71 9.29 0.88
N ARG A 149 4.54 10.35 1.67
CA ARG A 149 5.36 11.56 1.61
C ARG A 149 6.84 11.29 1.87
N ILE A 150 7.17 10.41 2.81
CA ILE A 150 8.57 10.01 3.05
C ILE A 150 9.19 9.42 1.77
N LEU A 151 8.45 8.56 1.05
CA LEU A 151 8.91 8.05 -0.24
C LEU A 151 9.07 9.20 -1.23
N ALA A 152 8.06 10.03 -1.42
CA ALA A 152 8.09 11.14 -2.37
C ALA A 152 9.20 12.16 -2.12
N GLU A 153 9.54 12.44 -0.86
CA GLU A 153 10.62 13.38 -0.50
C GLU A 153 12.01 12.79 -0.76
N ARG A 154 12.21 11.52 -0.41
CA ARG A 154 13.54 10.87 -0.45
C ARG A 154 13.85 10.26 -1.81
N LEU A 155 12.83 9.76 -2.49
CA LEU A 155 12.82 9.37 -3.88
C LEU A 155 11.86 10.36 -4.56
N PRO A 156 12.36 11.45 -5.21
CA PRO A 156 11.58 12.62 -5.66
C PRO A 156 10.45 12.26 -6.63
N PHE A 157 9.41 11.61 -6.12
CA PHE A 157 8.28 11.04 -6.82
C PHE A 157 7.16 12.07 -6.75
N PRO A 158 6.57 12.49 -7.87
CA PRO A 158 5.60 13.57 -7.84
C PRO A 158 4.32 13.16 -7.10
N LEU A 159 3.92 14.00 -6.16
CA LEU A 159 2.86 13.71 -5.19
C LEU A 159 1.48 13.55 -5.86
N GLU A 160 1.28 14.15 -7.03
CA GLU A 160 0.04 14.09 -7.80
C GLU A 160 -0.25 12.72 -8.43
N TYR A 161 0.74 11.81 -8.42
CA TYR A 161 0.59 10.42 -8.85
C TYR A 161 0.58 9.45 -7.67
N LEU A 162 0.79 9.92 -6.43
CA LEU A 162 1.04 9.05 -5.28
C LEU A 162 -0.12 9.07 -4.28
N TYR A 163 -0.56 7.88 -3.90
CA TYR A 163 -1.68 7.66 -2.99
C TYR A 163 -1.35 6.56 -1.98
N ALA A 164 -2.12 6.52 -0.90
CA ALA A 164 -1.97 5.55 0.17
C ALA A 164 -3.29 4.81 0.41
N ASP A 165 -3.21 3.50 0.62
CA ASP A 165 -4.34 2.67 1.03
C ASP A 165 -3.97 1.96 2.34
N PRO A 166 -4.18 2.62 3.49
CA PRO A 166 -3.77 2.09 4.79
C PRO A 166 -4.50 0.78 5.16
N GLU A 167 -5.74 0.65 4.71
CA GLU A 167 -6.63 -0.47 5.03
C GLU A 167 -6.54 -1.61 4.00
N ARG A 168 -5.74 -1.43 2.93
CA ARG A 168 -5.55 -2.40 1.85
C ARG A 168 -6.84 -2.75 1.10
N LYS A 169 -7.85 -1.86 1.11
CA LYS A 169 -9.15 -2.11 0.47
C LYS A 169 -9.02 -2.39 -1.03
N ALA A 170 -8.16 -1.65 -1.73
CA ALA A 170 -7.88 -1.87 -3.15
C ALA A 170 -7.17 -3.21 -3.39
N TYR A 171 -6.24 -3.57 -2.50
CA TYR A 171 -5.46 -4.80 -2.59
C TYR A 171 -6.35 -6.03 -2.39
N ASP A 172 -7.21 -6.00 -1.38
CA ASP A 172 -8.17 -7.07 -1.09
C ASP A 172 -9.19 -7.21 -2.23
N LEU A 173 -9.72 -6.10 -2.73
CA LEU A 173 -10.67 -6.09 -3.84
C LEU A 173 -10.06 -6.66 -5.14
N LEU A 174 -8.83 -6.27 -5.48
CA LEU A 174 -8.13 -6.76 -6.67
C LEU A 174 -7.53 -8.16 -6.46
N GLY A 175 -7.68 -8.72 -5.25
CA GLY A 175 -7.21 -10.05 -4.87
C GLY A 175 -5.69 -10.19 -4.96
N LEU A 176 -4.95 -9.15 -4.56
CA LEU A 176 -3.49 -9.19 -4.49
C LEU A 176 -3.02 -10.11 -3.36
N TYR A 177 -1.88 -10.77 -3.58
CA TYR A 177 -1.41 -11.79 -2.67
C TYR A 177 -0.92 -11.23 -1.33
N PHE A 178 -1.14 -12.01 -0.27
CA PHE A 178 -0.66 -11.72 1.07
C PHE A 178 0.00 -12.96 1.67
N GLY A 179 1.17 -12.80 2.30
CA GLY A 179 1.74 -13.85 3.16
C GLY A 179 3.24 -14.07 3.08
N ILE A 180 3.75 -14.81 4.06
CA ILE A 180 5.18 -15.06 4.30
C ILE A 180 5.82 -15.84 3.15
N GLY A 181 5.17 -16.92 2.69
CA GLY A 181 5.68 -17.80 1.63
C GLY A 181 6.05 -17.04 0.35
N ARG A 182 5.10 -16.24 -0.13
CA ARG A 182 5.29 -15.41 -1.34
C ARG A 182 6.26 -14.24 -1.12
N THR A 183 6.31 -13.70 0.10
CA THR A 183 7.19 -12.57 0.41
C THR A 183 8.66 -12.98 0.46
N PHE A 184 8.99 -14.08 1.13
CA PHE A 184 10.37 -14.44 1.47
C PHE A 184 10.90 -15.67 0.73
N PHE A 185 10.03 -16.55 0.22
CA PHE A 185 10.42 -17.84 -0.36
C PHE A 185 10.02 -18.00 -1.83
N ASN A 186 9.56 -16.92 -2.49
CA ASN A 186 9.19 -17.00 -3.90
C ASN A 186 10.43 -16.93 -4.81
N PRO A 187 10.63 -17.89 -5.75
CA PRO A 187 11.70 -17.83 -6.75
C PRO A 187 11.61 -16.61 -7.68
N ALA A 188 10.45 -15.97 -7.82
CA ALA A 188 10.30 -14.70 -8.54
C ALA A 188 11.18 -13.59 -7.94
N SER A 189 11.48 -13.65 -6.64
CA SER A 189 12.41 -12.74 -5.96
C SER A 189 13.86 -12.91 -6.42
N VAL A 190 14.21 -14.00 -7.11
CA VAL A 190 15.55 -14.20 -7.70
C VAL A 190 15.83 -13.17 -8.81
N LYS A 191 14.79 -12.66 -9.49
CA LYS A 191 14.91 -11.57 -10.47
C LYS A 191 15.33 -10.22 -9.86
N VAL A 192 15.36 -10.10 -8.54
CA VAL A 192 15.91 -8.92 -7.86
C VAL A 192 17.44 -8.89 -8.00
N PHE A 193 18.11 -10.05 -8.02
CA PHE A 193 19.58 -10.11 -8.14
C PHE A 193 20.10 -9.58 -9.48
N SER A 194 19.34 -9.78 -10.57
CA SER A 194 19.72 -9.25 -11.89
C SER A 194 19.56 -7.72 -12.01
N ARG A 195 18.91 -7.09 -11.04
CA ARG A 195 18.60 -5.64 -11.00
C ARG A 195 19.29 -4.94 -9.82
N PHE A 196 20.43 -5.48 -9.40
CA PHE A 196 21.13 -5.01 -8.21
C PHE A 196 21.51 -3.52 -8.31
N ASP A 197 22.01 -3.07 -9.46
CA ASP A 197 22.44 -1.67 -9.64
C ASP A 197 21.25 -0.70 -9.61
N SER A 198 20.15 -1.00 -10.31
CA SER A 198 18.93 -0.18 -10.28
C SER A 198 18.33 -0.13 -8.88
N LEU A 199 18.28 -1.26 -8.18
CA LEU A 199 17.83 -1.31 -6.80
C LEU A 199 18.73 -0.46 -5.90
N LYS A 200 20.05 -0.63 -5.99
CA LYS A 200 21.04 0.13 -5.20
C LYS A 200 20.89 1.64 -5.41
N GLU A 201 20.70 2.06 -6.66
CA GLU A 201 20.46 3.45 -7.02
C GLU A 201 19.16 3.97 -6.42
N ALA A 202 18.06 3.23 -6.57
CA ALA A 202 16.75 3.62 -6.06
C ALA A 202 16.71 3.71 -4.52
N VAL A 203 17.52 2.92 -3.81
CA VAL A 203 17.52 2.89 -2.33
C VAL A 203 18.59 3.80 -1.71
N LYS A 204 19.27 4.66 -2.47
CA LYS A 204 20.31 5.57 -1.94
C LYS A 204 19.85 6.42 -0.75
N ASN A 205 18.60 6.87 -0.77
CA ASN A 205 18.00 7.70 0.28
C ASN A 205 16.97 6.93 1.13
N TYR A 206 16.99 5.60 1.05
CA TYR A 206 16.01 4.73 1.70
C TYR A 206 15.93 4.95 3.21
N THR A 207 14.72 4.80 3.77
CA THR A 207 14.49 4.75 5.21
C THR A 207 13.46 3.70 5.56
N ILE A 208 13.71 3.00 6.66
CA ILE A 208 12.75 2.04 7.24
C ILE A 208 11.51 2.75 7.81
N GLU A 209 11.58 4.07 8.04
CA GLU A 209 10.47 4.88 8.58
C GLU A 209 9.25 4.91 7.67
N ALA A 210 9.46 4.74 6.35
CA ALA A 210 8.39 4.60 5.35
C ALA A 210 7.64 3.26 5.47
N THR A 211 8.09 2.32 6.29
CA THR A 211 7.36 1.07 6.54
C THR A 211 6.01 1.38 7.21
N PRO A 212 4.91 0.72 6.78
CA PRO A 212 3.61 0.88 7.40
C PRO A 212 3.67 0.57 8.90
N ASP A 213 2.82 1.28 9.66
CA ASP A 213 2.75 1.11 11.12
C ASP A 213 2.19 -0.27 11.48
N ASP A 214 1.18 -0.74 10.74
CA ASP A 214 0.78 -2.16 10.74
C ASP A 214 1.82 -3.00 10.00
N ARG A 215 2.61 -3.77 10.77
CA ARG A 215 3.67 -4.63 10.24
C ARG A 215 3.16 -5.81 9.44
N ALA A 216 1.90 -6.21 9.58
CA ALA A 216 1.29 -7.22 8.72
C ALA A 216 1.30 -6.76 7.25
N GLY A 217 1.20 -5.45 7.00
CA GLY A 217 1.28 -4.87 5.66
C GLY A 217 2.59 -5.16 4.91
N VAL A 218 3.67 -5.52 5.60
CA VAL A 218 4.94 -5.93 4.96
C VAL A 218 4.80 -7.24 4.17
N LEU A 219 3.79 -8.05 4.47
CA LEU A 219 3.52 -9.31 3.76
C LEU A 219 2.67 -9.12 2.50
N GLN A 220 2.16 -7.92 2.27
CA GLN A 220 1.37 -7.59 1.09
C GLN A 220 2.24 -7.66 -0.19
N GLN A 221 1.66 -8.19 -1.27
CA GLN A 221 2.22 -8.11 -2.62
C GLN A 221 1.54 -7.01 -3.43
N GLY A 222 2.25 -6.55 -4.45
CA GLY A 222 1.81 -5.49 -5.36
C GLY A 222 1.13 -6.04 -6.60
N GLY A 223 0.89 -5.13 -7.55
CA GLY A 223 0.40 -5.48 -8.86
C GLY A 223 0.24 -4.26 -9.76
N MET A 224 -0.05 -4.53 -11.02
CA MET A 224 -0.23 -3.53 -12.06
C MET A 224 -1.53 -3.80 -12.81
N PHE A 225 -2.37 -2.77 -12.93
CA PHE A 225 -3.67 -2.87 -13.57
C PHE A 225 -3.86 -1.73 -14.56
N VAL A 226 -4.50 -2.03 -15.70
CA VAL A 226 -4.87 -1.02 -16.71
C VAL A 226 -6.38 -1.02 -16.87
N PHE A 227 -6.97 0.17 -16.74
CA PHE A 227 -8.40 0.39 -16.93
C PHE A 227 -8.64 1.32 -18.10
N LYS A 228 -9.71 1.08 -18.87
CA LYS A 228 -10.32 2.05 -19.77
C LYS A 228 -11.77 2.26 -19.34
N GLY A 229 -12.09 3.48 -18.93
CA GLY A 229 -13.28 3.74 -18.13
C GLY A 229 -13.30 2.80 -16.93
N LYS A 230 -14.28 1.89 -16.88
CA LYS A 230 -14.44 0.87 -15.84
C LYS A 230 -14.01 -0.54 -16.29
N GLU A 231 -13.63 -0.69 -17.55
CA GLU A 231 -13.20 -1.97 -18.09
C GLU A 231 -11.75 -2.25 -17.68
N LEU A 232 -11.52 -3.41 -17.08
CA LEU A 232 -10.18 -3.91 -16.77
C LEU A 232 -9.58 -4.55 -18.02
N LEU A 233 -8.55 -3.92 -18.58
CA LEU A 233 -7.87 -4.38 -19.80
C LEU A 233 -6.64 -5.24 -19.51
N TYR A 234 -6.02 -5.03 -18.36
CA TYR A 234 -4.83 -5.78 -17.95
C TYR A 234 -4.76 -5.89 -16.44
N ALA A 235 -4.41 -7.07 -15.96
CA ALA A 235 -4.14 -7.33 -14.56
C ALA A 235 -2.91 -8.22 -14.43
N ARG A 236 -1.95 -7.76 -13.64
CA ARG A 236 -0.82 -8.57 -13.20
C ARG A 236 -0.64 -8.42 -11.70
N LYS A 237 -0.73 -9.53 -10.99
CA LYS A 237 -0.45 -9.61 -9.56
C LYS A 237 1.01 -10.01 -9.41
N ASP A 238 1.74 -9.34 -8.53
CA ASP A 238 3.15 -9.67 -8.32
C ASP A 238 3.23 -10.99 -7.55
N GLU A 239 3.86 -12.02 -8.14
CA GLU A 239 3.91 -13.34 -7.51
C GLU A 239 4.72 -13.31 -6.20
N GLY A 240 5.71 -12.40 -6.12
CA GLY A 240 6.52 -12.18 -4.94
C GLY A 240 7.29 -10.86 -4.98
N THR A 241 8.15 -10.67 -3.98
CA THR A 241 8.88 -9.42 -3.78
C THR A 241 9.73 -9.06 -5.00
N GLY A 242 9.43 -7.92 -5.62
CA GLY A 242 10.19 -7.39 -6.75
C GLY A 242 9.80 -7.99 -8.11
N ASP A 243 8.80 -8.86 -8.19
CA ASP A 243 8.26 -9.34 -9.46
C ASP A 243 7.30 -8.32 -10.08
N HIS A 244 7.84 -7.18 -10.53
CA HIS A 244 7.03 -6.08 -11.08
C HIS A 244 6.67 -6.30 -12.55
N ALA A 245 5.55 -5.70 -12.98
CA ALA A 245 5.17 -5.71 -14.38
C ALA A 245 6.20 -4.97 -15.24
N PRO A 246 6.62 -5.52 -16.41
CA PRO A 246 7.44 -4.77 -17.35
C PRO A 246 6.65 -3.57 -17.90
N LEU A 247 7.13 -2.35 -17.64
CA LEU A 247 6.39 -1.13 -17.99
C LEU A 247 6.20 -0.93 -19.49
N ASP A 248 7.12 -1.44 -20.32
CA ASP A 248 6.94 -1.35 -21.77
C ASP A 248 5.74 -2.17 -22.24
N ASP A 249 5.44 -3.32 -21.62
CA ASP A 249 4.23 -4.09 -21.94
C ASP A 249 2.97 -3.31 -21.55
N VAL A 250 2.99 -2.66 -20.38
CA VAL A 250 1.89 -1.82 -19.89
C VAL A 250 1.65 -0.64 -20.83
N LEU A 251 2.72 0.08 -21.22
CA LEU A 251 2.64 1.19 -22.15
C LEU A 251 2.17 0.75 -23.54
N ASN A 252 2.62 -0.42 -24.01
CA ASN A 252 2.17 -0.99 -25.28
C ASN A 252 0.67 -1.29 -25.27
N ILE A 253 0.12 -1.78 -24.15
CA ILE A 253 -1.33 -1.98 -24.00
C ILE A 253 -2.04 -0.63 -24.08
N CYS A 254 -1.56 0.37 -23.37
CA CYS A 254 -2.15 1.70 -23.38
C CYS A 254 -2.17 2.34 -24.78
N CYS A 255 -1.07 2.22 -25.54
CA CYS A 255 -0.96 2.84 -26.85
C CYS A 255 -1.69 2.09 -27.98
N LYS A 256 -2.01 0.80 -27.80
CA LYS A 256 -2.71 0.00 -28.82
C LYS A 256 -4.23 0.14 -28.76
N VAL A 257 -4.76 0.60 -27.62
CA VAL A 257 -6.20 0.77 -27.43
C VAL A 257 -6.55 2.19 -27.88
N PRO A 258 -7.37 2.37 -28.93
CA PRO A 258 -7.73 3.70 -29.39
C PRO A 258 -8.41 4.47 -28.25
N VAL A 259 -7.90 5.67 -27.98
CA VAL A 259 -8.67 6.68 -27.25
C VAL A 259 -9.72 7.18 -28.24
N ALA A 260 -11.00 7.09 -27.86
CA ALA A 260 -12.12 7.48 -28.73
C ALA A 260 -12.23 9.01 -28.79
#